data_AF-W2SHN7-F1
#
_entry.id   AF-W2SHN7-F1
#
_cell.length_a   1.000
_cell.length_b   1.000
_cell.length_c   1.000
_cell.angle_alpha   90.00
_cell.angle_beta   90.00
_cell.angle_gamma   90.00
#
_symmetry.space_group_name_H-M   'P 1'
#
loop_
_entity.id
_entity.type
_entity.pdbx_description
1 polymer ?
#
loop_
_entity_poly.entity_id
_entity_poly.type
_entity_poly.pdbx_seq_one_letter_code
_entity_poly.pdbx_strand_id
1 'polypeptide(L)'
;MDVRFRYKVPDGLRPLLEALARETLRSQPDDVIRFAQLFFDELQNHRKNNPNTDIICDPVAYEMFRTDLQRKYNNDTHAPRCASPLDEAATKIQAAFRGHVVRAHPEKFGVANVISRTQSHEKMQSLNTKKDLKRHSIGGYSLEMDTPEDRAATKIQAEIRGFLARKHVEKMKKEDNEAATKIQAHIRGFLTRKHLDEQGLLSPTRSRSSLHSRDSDENHN
;
A
#
# COMPACT_ATOMS: atom_id res chain seq x y z
N MET A 1 -49.53 -38.45 -30.84
CA MET A 1 -48.32 -37.62 -30.77
C MET A 1 -47.75 -37.78 -29.37
N ASP A 2 -46.71 -38.61 -29.23
CA ASP A 2 -46.17 -39.02 -27.93
C ASP A 2 -45.53 -37.82 -27.22
N VAL A 3 -45.98 -37.53 -25.99
CA VAL A 3 -45.67 -36.29 -25.24
C VAL A 3 -44.28 -36.34 -24.58
N ARG A 4 -43.46 -37.36 -24.91
CA ARG A 4 -42.24 -37.74 -24.19
C ARG A 4 -41.00 -36.89 -24.49
N PHE A 5 -41.07 -35.90 -25.38
CA PHE A 5 -39.90 -35.10 -25.78
C PHE A 5 -40.18 -33.60 -25.94
N ARG A 6 -40.90 -32.97 -24.99
CA ARG A 6 -41.12 -31.49 -25.05
C ARG A 6 -39.91 -30.66 -24.62
N TYR A 7 -38.90 -31.27 -24.01
CA TYR A 7 -37.71 -30.56 -23.56
C TYR A 7 -36.45 -31.28 -24.05
N LYS A 8 -35.75 -30.67 -25.02
CA LYS A 8 -34.42 -31.10 -25.45
C LYS A 8 -33.38 -30.29 -24.70
N VAL A 9 -32.40 -30.98 -24.11
CA VAL A 9 -31.27 -30.33 -23.44
C VAL A 9 -30.32 -29.80 -24.51
N PRO A 10 -29.88 -28.53 -24.46
CA PRO A 10 -28.87 -28.01 -25.37
C PRO A 10 -27.53 -28.73 -25.21
N ASP A 11 -26.88 -29.07 -26.31
CA ASP A 11 -25.63 -29.86 -26.31
C ASP A 11 -24.51 -29.19 -25.51
N GLY A 12 -24.43 -27.85 -25.55
CA GLY A 12 -23.43 -27.06 -24.81
C GLY A 12 -23.71 -26.91 -23.31
N LEU A 13 -24.89 -27.31 -22.81
CA LEU A 13 -25.23 -27.12 -21.40
C LEU A 13 -24.43 -28.06 -20.49
N ARG A 14 -24.26 -29.31 -20.92
CA ARG A 14 -23.59 -30.33 -20.12
C ARG A 14 -22.10 -30.01 -19.91
N PRO A 15 -21.29 -29.73 -20.95
CA PRO A 15 -19.89 -29.34 -20.77
C PRO A 15 -19.73 -28.09 -19.91
N LEU A 16 -20.63 -27.11 -20.05
CA LEU A 16 -20.60 -25.86 -19.29
C LEU A 16 -20.79 -26.09 -17.78
N LEU A 17 -21.82 -26.85 -17.41
CA LEU A 17 -22.08 -27.16 -16.01
C LEU A 17 -21.02 -28.08 -15.42
N GLU A 18 -20.47 -28.99 -16.22
CA GLU A 18 -19.36 -29.85 -15.81
C GLU A 18 -18.11 -29.03 -15.51
N ALA A 19 -17.76 -28.05 -16.35
CA ALA A 19 -16.65 -27.14 -16.11
C ALA A 19 -16.84 -26.32 -14.83
N LEU A 20 -18.03 -25.72 -14.63
CA LEU A 20 -18.34 -24.98 -13.40
C LEU A 20 -18.22 -25.88 -12.16
N ALA A 21 -18.73 -27.11 -12.23
CA ALA A 21 -18.66 -28.06 -11.12
C ALA A 21 -17.21 -28.46 -10.82
N ARG A 22 -16.39 -28.73 -11.87
CA ARG A 22 -14.96 -29.05 -11.73
C ARG A 22 -14.20 -27.92 -11.03
N GLU A 23 -14.41 -26.67 -11.45
CA GLU A 23 -13.70 -25.53 -10.86
C GLU A 23 -14.20 -25.18 -9.45
N THR A 24 -15.49 -25.43 -9.16
CA THR A 24 -16.05 -25.29 -7.81
C THR A 24 -15.45 -26.31 -6.84
N LEU A 25 -15.36 -27.58 -7.25
CA LEU A 25 -14.72 -28.64 -6.46
C LEU A 25 -13.23 -28.38 -6.24
N ARG A 26 -12.57 -27.76 -7.22
CA ARG A 26 -11.16 -27.39 -7.15
C ARG A 26 -10.90 -26.24 -6.18
N SER A 27 -11.70 -25.18 -6.28
CA SER A 27 -11.47 -23.93 -5.53
C SER A 27 -12.12 -23.93 -4.15
N GLN A 28 -13.06 -24.84 -3.91
CA GLN A 28 -13.84 -24.98 -2.66
C GLN A 28 -14.29 -23.61 -2.10
N PRO A 29 -15.07 -22.83 -2.87
CA PRO A 29 -15.48 -21.49 -2.44
C PRO A 29 -16.53 -21.52 -1.33
N ASP A 30 -16.43 -20.58 -0.39
CA ASP A 30 -17.43 -20.39 0.67
C ASP A 30 -18.78 -19.90 0.10
N ASP A 31 -18.72 -19.04 -0.92
CA ASP A 31 -19.88 -18.54 -1.66
C ASP A 31 -19.87 -19.03 -3.11
N VAL A 32 -20.59 -20.13 -3.35
CA VAL A 32 -20.72 -20.76 -4.67
C VAL A 32 -21.42 -19.84 -5.68
N ILE A 33 -22.36 -19.00 -5.23
CA ILE A 33 -23.12 -18.12 -6.13
C ILE A 33 -22.19 -17.03 -6.67
N ARG A 34 -21.41 -16.41 -5.79
CA ARG A 34 -20.42 -15.40 -6.18
C ARG A 34 -19.32 -16.01 -7.05
N PHE A 35 -18.88 -17.23 -6.75
CA PHE A 35 -17.94 -17.96 -7.59
C PHE A 35 -18.50 -18.23 -8.99
N ALA A 36 -19.77 -18.64 -9.10
CA ALA A 36 -20.41 -18.89 -10.37
C ALA A 36 -20.52 -17.61 -11.23
N GLN A 37 -20.83 -16.47 -10.61
CA GLN A 37 -20.82 -15.17 -11.30
C GLN A 37 -19.44 -14.87 -11.90
N LEU A 38 -18.39 -14.99 -11.08
CA LEU A 38 -17.00 -14.79 -11.51
C LEU A 38 -16.61 -15.75 -12.65
N PHE A 39 -17.00 -17.02 -12.55
CA PHE A 39 -16.77 -18.02 -13.59
C PHE A 39 -17.38 -17.61 -14.93
N PHE A 40 -18.66 -17.21 -14.94
CA PHE A 40 -19.33 -16.84 -16.18
C PHE A 40 -18.82 -15.51 -16.76
N ASP A 41 -18.48 -14.55 -15.92
CA ASP A 41 -17.87 -13.29 -16.36
C ASP A 41 -16.51 -13.54 -17.03
N GLU A 42 -15.67 -14.39 -16.43
CA GLU A 42 -14.38 -14.73 -17.01
C GLU A 42 -14.52 -15.53 -18.30
N LEU A 43 -15.48 -16.45 -18.35
CA LEU A 43 -15.76 -17.23 -19.55
C LEU A 43 -16.23 -16.33 -20.71
N GLN A 44 -17.06 -15.33 -20.42
CA GLN A 44 -17.48 -14.35 -21.41
C GLN A 44 -16.32 -13.47 -21.89
N ASN A 45 -15.40 -13.08 -21.01
CA ASN A 45 -14.21 -12.32 -21.41
C ASN A 45 -13.33 -13.10 -22.38
N HIS A 46 -13.08 -14.38 -22.08
CA HIS A 46 -12.33 -15.26 -22.98
C HIS A 46 -13.03 -15.46 -24.33
N ARG A 47 -14.37 -15.53 -24.36
CA ARG A 47 -15.16 -15.61 -25.61
C ARG A 47 -15.05 -14.35 -26.45
N LYS A 48 -15.05 -13.17 -25.83
CA LYS A 48 -14.89 -11.89 -26.55
C LYS A 48 -13.50 -11.77 -27.19
N ASN A 49 -12.47 -12.26 -26.50
CA ASN A 49 -11.09 -12.21 -26.98
C ASN A 49 -10.79 -13.31 -28.02
N ASN A 50 -11.52 -14.43 -27.99
CA ASN A 50 -11.32 -15.58 -28.88
C ASN A 50 -12.65 -16.07 -29.47
N PRO A 51 -13.20 -15.38 -30.49
CA PRO A 51 -14.55 -15.66 -31.01
C PRO A 51 -14.69 -17.02 -31.72
N ASN A 52 -13.60 -17.61 -32.19
CA ASN A 52 -13.60 -18.86 -32.97
C ASN A 52 -13.16 -20.10 -32.17
N THR A 53 -12.90 -19.97 -30.87
CA THR A 53 -12.36 -21.05 -30.04
C THR A 53 -13.38 -21.47 -28.99
N ASP A 54 -13.68 -22.77 -28.91
CA ASP A 54 -14.48 -23.31 -27.81
C ASP A 54 -13.60 -23.46 -26.57
N ILE A 55 -13.67 -22.47 -25.68
CA ILE A 55 -12.86 -22.38 -24.46
C ILE A 55 -13.06 -23.58 -23.53
N ILE A 56 -14.23 -24.24 -23.56
CA ILE A 56 -14.52 -25.34 -22.64
C ILE A 56 -13.96 -26.67 -23.18
N CYS A 57 -13.96 -26.83 -24.49
CA CYS A 57 -13.54 -28.06 -25.15
C CYS A 57 -12.07 -28.04 -25.57
N ASP A 58 -11.50 -26.87 -25.87
CA ASP A 58 -10.09 -26.74 -26.24
C ASP A 58 -9.18 -26.78 -25.00
N PRO A 59 -8.25 -27.74 -24.87
CA PRO A 59 -7.43 -27.89 -23.67
C PRO A 59 -6.55 -26.68 -23.36
N VAL A 60 -6.04 -26.00 -24.39
CA VAL A 60 -5.12 -24.86 -24.20
C VAL A 60 -5.91 -23.64 -23.74
N ALA A 61 -7.01 -23.33 -24.41
CA ALA A 61 -7.91 -22.24 -24.02
C ALA A 61 -8.53 -22.47 -22.65
N TYR A 62 -8.90 -23.72 -22.32
CA TYR A 62 -9.43 -24.07 -21.00
C TYR A 62 -8.41 -23.82 -19.89
N GLU A 63 -7.14 -24.22 -20.08
CA GLU A 63 -6.09 -23.96 -19.10
C GLU A 63 -5.81 -22.46 -18.95
N MET A 64 -5.80 -21.69 -20.04
CA MET A 64 -5.68 -20.23 -19.96
C MET A 64 -6.84 -19.61 -19.16
N PHE A 65 -8.08 -19.92 -19.54
CA PHE A 65 -9.29 -19.49 -18.82
C PHE A 65 -9.22 -19.83 -17.33
N ARG A 66 -8.86 -21.08 -17.00
CA ARG A 66 -8.76 -21.56 -15.64
C ARG A 66 -7.69 -20.82 -14.83
N THR A 67 -6.52 -20.56 -15.42
CA THR A 67 -5.46 -19.81 -14.72
C THR A 67 -5.89 -18.39 -14.39
N ASP A 68 -6.62 -17.72 -15.29
CA ASP A 68 -7.13 -16.37 -15.06
C ASP A 68 -8.29 -16.36 -14.04
N LEU A 69 -9.19 -17.36 -14.11
CA LEU A 69 -10.25 -17.55 -13.13
C LEU A 69 -9.69 -17.73 -11.72
N GLN A 70 -8.70 -18.62 -11.54
CA GLN A 70 -8.07 -18.85 -10.23
C GLN A 70 -7.37 -17.60 -9.70
N ARG A 71 -6.70 -16.84 -10.59
CA ARG A 71 -6.04 -15.59 -10.22
C ARG A 71 -7.06 -14.57 -9.70
N LYS A 72 -8.17 -14.36 -10.43
CA LYS A 72 -9.23 -13.42 -10.02
C LYS A 72 -9.90 -13.87 -8.73
N TYR A 73 -10.22 -15.16 -8.62
CA TYR A 73 -10.82 -15.72 -7.41
C TYR A 73 -9.92 -15.52 -6.19
N ASN A 74 -8.62 -15.80 -6.31
CA ASN A 74 -7.69 -15.60 -5.20
C ASN A 74 -7.54 -14.11 -4.83
N ASN A 75 -7.58 -13.20 -5.81
CA ASN A 75 -7.53 -11.76 -5.56
C ASN A 75 -8.82 -11.22 -4.91
N ASP A 76 -9.99 -11.77 -5.27
CA ASP A 76 -11.28 -11.37 -4.68
C ASP A 76 -11.51 -12.00 -3.30
N THR A 77 -10.98 -13.20 -3.06
CA THR A 77 -11.03 -13.90 -1.75
C THR A 77 -9.99 -13.34 -0.79
N HIS A 78 -8.85 -12.89 -1.31
CA HIS A 78 -7.98 -11.97 -0.60
C HIS A 78 -8.55 -10.55 -0.71
N ALA A 79 -9.61 -10.29 0.09
CA ALA A 79 -9.61 -9.04 0.84
C ALA A 79 -8.15 -8.77 1.24
N PRO A 80 -7.57 -7.60 0.89
CA PRO A 80 -6.14 -7.34 1.06
C PRO A 80 -5.81 -7.87 2.43
N ARG A 81 -5.01 -8.96 2.51
CA ARG A 81 -4.79 -9.72 3.77
C ARG A 81 -4.86 -8.68 4.84
N CYS A 82 -5.90 -8.67 5.69
CA CYS A 82 -6.01 -7.64 6.70
C CYS A 82 -4.67 -7.76 7.40
N ALA A 83 -3.75 -6.85 7.08
CA ALA A 83 -2.40 -6.96 7.53
C ALA A 83 -2.56 -6.46 8.93
N SER A 84 -3.02 -7.37 9.79
CA SER A 84 -2.91 -7.22 11.21
C SER A 84 -1.49 -6.70 11.39
N PRO A 85 -1.28 -5.67 12.21
CA PRO A 85 0.07 -5.18 12.47
C PRO A 85 1.06 -6.32 12.75
N LEU A 86 0.56 -7.46 13.28
CA LEU A 86 1.27 -8.71 13.44
C LEU A 86 1.75 -9.37 12.13
N ASP A 87 0.91 -9.47 11.10
CA ASP A 87 1.25 -10.09 9.81
C ASP A 87 2.22 -9.22 9.01
N GLU A 88 2.07 -7.89 9.09
CA GLU A 88 3.02 -6.96 8.47
C GLU A 88 4.40 -7.06 9.16
N ALA A 89 4.41 -7.10 10.50
CA ALA A 89 5.62 -7.32 11.27
C ALA A 89 6.25 -8.69 10.98
N ALA A 90 5.46 -9.76 10.94
CA ALA A 90 5.92 -11.10 10.64
C ALA A 90 6.55 -11.17 9.25
N THR A 91 5.91 -10.57 8.24
CA THR A 91 6.44 -10.51 6.87
C THR A 91 7.77 -9.76 6.82
N LYS A 92 7.89 -8.63 7.55
CA LYS A 92 9.15 -7.88 7.66
C LYS A 92 10.26 -8.70 8.31
N ILE A 93 9.97 -9.38 9.42
CA ILE A 93 10.93 -10.23 10.15
C ILE A 93 11.39 -11.39 9.26
N GLN A 94 10.44 -12.08 8.62
CA GLN A 94 10.72 -13.21 7.73
C GLN A 94 11.58 -12.78 6.52
N ALA A 95 11.22 -11.67 5.87
CA ALA A 95 11.98 -11.15 4.74
C ALA A 95 13.40 -10.74 5.14
N ALA A 96 13.54 -10.04 6.27
CA ALA A 96 14.84 -9.63 6.80
C ALA A 96 15.72 -10.85 7.14
N PHE A 97 15.15 -11.85 7.81
CA PHE A 97 15.85 -13.08 8.19
C PHE A 97 16.27 -13.91 6.98
N ARG A 98 15.38 -14.13 6.01
CA ARG A 98 15.71 -14.81 4.75
C ARG A 98 16.87 -14.11 4.05
N GLY A 99 16.84 -12.77 3.99
CA GLY A 99 17.95 -11.98 3.47
C GLY A 99 19.24 -12.13 4.28
N HIS A 100 19.16 -12.17 5.61
CA HIS A 100 20.32 -12.39 6.48
C HIS A 100 20.95 -13.76 6.23
N VAL A 101 20.15 -14.83 6.15
CA VAL A 101 20.62 -16.19 5.87
C VAL A 101 21.37 -16.26 4.53
N VAL A 102 20.84 -15.62 3.49
CA VAL A 102 21.51 -15.56 2.16
C VAL A 102 22.81 -14.76 2.23
N ARG A 103 22.85 -13.65 2.98
CA ARG A 103 24.06 -12.83 3.14
C ARG A 103 25.11 -13.46 4.05
N ALA A 104 24.70 -14.26 5.04
CA ALA A 104 25.59 -14.97 5.95
C ALA A 104 26.19 -16.22 5.32
N HIS A 105 25.47 -16.85 4.39
CA HIS A 105 25.88 -18.07 3.70
C HIS A 105 25.76 -17.98 2.17
N PRO A 106 26.42 -17.01 1.51
CA PRO A 106 26.32 -16.81 0.06
C PRO A 106 26.74 -18.04 -0.75
N GLU A 107 27.68 -18.84 -0.23
CA GLU A 107 28.17 -20.09 -0.81
C GLU A 107 27.06 -21.14 -0.97
N LYS A 108 26.10 -21.22 -0.03
CA LYS A 108 25.00 -22.19 -0.09
C LYS A 108 23.96 -21.85 -1.15
N PHE A 109 23.91 -20.59 -1.57
CA PHE A 109 22.94 -20.09 -2.56
C PHE A 109 23.58 -19.75 -3.90
N GLY A 110 24.85 -20.13 -4.13
CA GLY A 110 25.56 -19.90 -5.39
C GLY A 110 25.83 -18.42 -5.69
N VAL A 111 25.79 -17.55 -4.68
CA VAL A 111 25.91 -16.10 -4.84
C VAL A 111 27.35 -15.67 -4.55
N ALA A 112 28.27 -15.87 -5.49
CA ALA A 112 29.66 -15.46 -5.31
C ALA A 112 29.81 -13.93 -5.19
N ASN A 113 30.32 -13.45 -4.04
CA ASN A 113 30.99 -12.16 -3.73
C ASN A 113 30.46 -10.80 -4.26
N VAL A 114 29.33 -10.73 -4.98
CA VAL A 114 28.82 -9.48 -5.57
C VAL A 114 27.92 -8.69 -4.59
N ILE A 115 27.44 -9.31 -3.50
CA ILE A 115 26.47 -8.69 -2.57
C ILE A 115 27.12 -8.11 -1.29
N SER A 116 28.45 -7.99 -1.22
CA SER A 116 29.12 -7.26 -0.13
C SER A 116 29.03 -5.74 -0.28
N ARG A 117 27.85 -5.22 -0.65
CA ARG A 117 27.56 -3.79 -0.66
C ARG A 117 27.00 -3.42 0.72
N THR A 118 27.79 -2.61 1.43
CA THR A 118 27.53 -1.85 2.67
C THR A 118 27.91 -2.48 4.00
N GLN A 119 29.21 -2.61 4.27
CA GLN A 119 29.74 -2.10 5.54
C GLN A 119 29.89 -0.58 5.39
N SER A 120 28.99 0.17 6.01
CA SER A 120 28.84 1.63 5.86
C SER A 120 29.78 2.45 6.74
N HIS A 121 30.65 1.83 7.56
CA HIS A 121 31.45 2.58 8.52
C HIS A 121 32.90 2.84 8.08
N GLU A 122 33.53 1.96 7.29
CA GLU A 122 34.99 2.04 7.08
C GLU A 122 35.45 2.82 5.83
N LYS A 123 34.53 3.23 4.96
CA LYS A 123 34.88 3.81 3.64
C LYS A 123 34.44 5.26 3.41
N MET A 124 34.21 6.02 4.48
CA MET A 124 33.78 7.42 4.37
C MET A 124 34.90 8.42 4.04
N GLN A 125 36.19 8.09 4.21
CA GLN A 125 37.25 9.11 4.08
C GLN A 125 37.92 9.21 2.70
N SER A 126 37.80 8.23 1.80
CA SER A 126 38.67 8.19 0.59
C SER A 126 38.00 8.25 -0.78
N LEU A 127 36.68 8.54 -0.89
CA LEU A 127 35.95 8.48 -2.18
C LEU A 127 35.05 9.67 -2.50
N ASN A 128 35.23 10.83 -1.87
CA ASN A 128 34.35 11.99 -2.14
C ASN A 128 34.63 12.72 -3.47
N THR A 129 35.75 12.48 -4.14
CA THR A 129 36.04 13.14 -5.44
C THR A 129 35.59 12.35 -6.67
N LYS A 130 35.44 11.02 -6.59
CA LYS A 130 35.14 10.18 -7.77
C LYS A 130 33.65 9.88 -7.98
N LYS A 131 32.81 9.96 -6.95
CA LYS A 131 31.37 9.65 -7.09
C LYS A 131 30.54 10.80 -7.67
N ASP A 132 30.99 12.04 -7.51
CA ASP A 132 30.28 13.21 -8.01
C ASP A 132 30.33 13.32 -9.53
N LEU A 133 31.41 12.88 -10.18
CA LEU A 133 31.52 12.90 -11.65
C LEU A 133 30.43 12.07 -12.37
N LYS A 134 29.90 11.02 -11.73
CA LYS A 134 28.99 10.07 -12.41
C LYS A 134 27.51 10.41 -12.26
N ARG A 135 27.15 11.41 -11.45
CA ARG A 135 25.75 11.80 -11.19
C ARG A 135 25.22 12.93 -12.07
N HIS A 136 26.08 13.59 -12.86
CA HIS A 136 25.68 14.70 -13.73
C HIS A 136 25.41 14.29 -15.20
N SER A 137 25.47 13.01 -15.55
CA SER A 137 25.06 12.55 -16.89
C SER A 137 23.57 12.19 -16.90
N ILE A 138 22.71 13.21 -16.76
CA ILE A 138 21.32 13.16 -17.20
C ILE A 138 21.20 14.21 -18.30
N GLY A 139 21.05 13.77 -19.55
CA GLY A 139 20.62 14.64 -20.65
C GLY A 139 21.68 15.18 -21.61
N GLY A 140 22.95 14.72 -21.56
CA GLY A 140 23.88 14.87 -22.69
C GLY A 140 24.34 16.30 -23.05
N TYR A 141 24.00 17.34 -22.29
CA TYR A 141 24.63 18.65 -22.41
C TYR A 141 25.68 18.80 -21.30
N SER A 142 26.95 18.83 -21.70
CA SER A 142 28.06 19.21 -20.83
C SER A 142 27.98 20.72 -20.61
N LEU A 143 27.15 21.16 -19.66
CA LEU A 143 27.22 22.53 -19.17
C LEU A 143 28.53 22.70 -18.38
N GLU A 144 29.10 23.88 -18.52
CA GLU A 144 30.48 24.22 -18.26
C GLU A 144 30.97 23.96 -16.83
N MET A 145 32.26 23.65 -16.74
CA MET A 145 33.15 23.75 -15.56
C MET A 145 32.48 23.98 -14.21
N ASP A 146 31.92 22.91 -13.64
CA ASP A 146 31.42 22.84 -12.26
C ASP A 146 32.59 23.13 -11.30
N THR A 147 32.72 24.38 -10.85
CA THR A 147 33.80 24.78 -9.96
C THR A 147 33.59 24.16 -8.56
N PRO A 148 34.66 23.97 -7.76
CA PRO A 148 34.51 23.57 -6.35
C PRO A 148 33.52 24.46 -5.59
N GLU A 149 33.44 25.73 -5.96
CA GLU A 149 32.52 26.74 -5.42
C GLU A 149 31.06 26.44 -5.78
N ASP A 150 30.75 26.05 -7.02
CA ASP A 150 29.38 25.70 -7.45
C ASP A 150 28.85 24.46 -6.72
N ARG A 151 29.72 23.49 -6.45
CA ARG A 151 29.37 22.30 -5.66
C ARG A 151 29.09 22.66 -4.21
N ALA A 152 29.93 23.51 -3.62
CA ALA A 152 29.72 24.00 -2.26
C ALA A 152 28.40 24.80 -2.17
N ALA A 153 28.14 25.67 -3.14
CA ALA A 153 26.89 26.43 -3.23
C ALA A 153 25.67 25.52 -3.34
N THR A 154 25.71 24.52 -4.22
CA THR A 154 24.63 23.54 -4.38
C THR A 154 24.35 22.78 -3.09
N LYS A 155 25.40 22.39 -2.36
CA LYS A 155 25.27 21.69 -1.07
C LYS A 155 24.61 22.58 -0.03
N ILE A 156 25.08 23.82 0.13
CA ILE A 156 24.51 24.80 1.06
C ILE A 156 23.04 25.08 0.72
N GLN A 157 22.72 25.29 -0.56
CA GLN A 157 21.35 25.51 -1.01
C GLN A 157 20.44 24.33 -0.70
N ALA A 158 20.90 23.10 -0.96
CA ALA A 158 20.13 21.89 -0.67
C ALA A 158 19.88 21.73 0.85
N GLU A 159 20.88 22.00 1.68
CA GLU A 159 20.76 21.95 3.13
C GLU A 159 19.77 22.99 3.68
N ILE A 160 19.85 24.24 3.19
CA ILE A 160 18.92 25.32 3.58
C ILE A 160 17.49 24.99 3.17
N ARG A 161 17.27 24.57 1.92
CA ARG A 161 15.95 24.15 1.44
C ARG A 161 15.38 23.02 2.32
N GLY A 162 16.22 22.03 2.66
CA GLY A 162 15.84 20.94 3.56
C GLY A 162 15.52 21.41 4.98
N PHE A 163 16.30 22.35 5.51
CA PHE A 163 16.06 22.95 6.83
C PHE A 163 14.73 23.69 6.88
N LEU A 164 14.45 24.54 5.89
CA LEU A 164 13.18 25.28 5.80
C LEU A 164 11.98 24.34 5.73
N ALA A 165 12.06 23.28 4.91
CA ALA A 165 11.00 22.28 4.81
C ALA A 165 10.74 21.58 6.16
N ARG A 166 11.82 21.16 6.86
CA ARG A 166 11.69 20.53 8.19
C ARG A 166 11.09 21.47 9.22
N LYS A 167 11.55 22.73 9.27
CA LYS A 167 11.03 23.75 10.19
C LYS A 167 9.54 24.03 9.95
N HIS A 168 9.10 24.04 8.69
CA HIS A 168 7.69 24.22 8.35
C HIS A 168 6.83 23.03 8.85
N VAL A 169 7.28 21.80 8.60
CA VAL A 169 6.57 20.60 9.09
C VAL A 169 6.52 20.56 10.61
N GLU A 170 7.59 20.93 11.31
CA GLU A 170 7.60 21.02 12.77
C GLU A 170 6.60 22.07 13.29
N LYS A 171 6.48 23.22 12.62
CA LYS A 171 5.50 24.26 12.96
C LYS A 171 4.07 23.73 12.81
N MET A 172 3.75 23.11 11.67
CA MET A 172 2.41 22.52 11.45
C MET A 172 2.07 21.47 12.53
N LYS A 173 3.00 20.56 12.83
CA LYS A 173 2.81 19.56 13.89
C LYS A 173 2.54 20.18 15.26
N LYS A 174 3.20 21.30 15.58
CA LYS A 174 2.98 22.00 16.85
C LYS A 174 1.57 22.59 16.92
N GLU A 175 1.12 23.24 15.85
CA GLU A 175 -0.24 23.81 15.76
C GLU A 175 -1.31 22.71 15.85
N ASP A 176 -1.12 21.59 15.14
CA ASP A 176 -2.01 20.43 15.20
C ASP A 176 -2.11 19.84 16.61
N ASN A 177 -0.96 19.70 17.31
CA ASN A 177 -0.92 19.21 18.67
C ASN A 177 -1.59 20.18 19.67
N GLU A 178 -1.40 21.49 19.50
CA GLU A 178 -2.07 22.51 20.32
C GLU A 178 -3.58 22.50 20.12
N ALA A 179 -4.05 22.34 18.88
CA ALA A 179 -5.48 22.19 18.59
C ALA A 179 -6.04 20.90 19.21
N ALA A 180 -5.35 19.77 19.02
CA ALA A 180 -5.75 18.48 19.56
C ALA A 180 -5.84 18.50 21.09
N THR A 181 -4.85 19.07 21.78
CA THR A 181 -4.84 19.19 23.24
C THR A 181 -5.98 20.07 23.76
N LYS A 182 -6.29 21.19 23.08
CA LYS A 182 -7.46 22.03 23.43
C LYS A 182 -8.77 21.26 23.30
N ILE A 183 -8.96 20.52 22.22
CA ILE A 183 -10.16 19.70 22.00
C ILE A 183 -10.27 18.60 23.07
N GLN A 184 -9.18 17.87 23.30
CA GLN A 184 -9.12 16.81 24.32
C GLN A 184 -9.43 17.35 25.72
N ALA A 185 -8.89 18.51 26.09
CA ALA A 185 -9.17 19.14 27.38
C ALA A 185 -10.65 19.52 27.53
N HIS A 186 -11.28 20.08 26.49
CA HIS A 186 -12.70 20.43 26.50
C HIS A 186 -13.58 19.19 26.64
N ILE A 187 -13.30 18.12 25.88
CA ILE A 187 -14.06 16.87 25.92
C ILE A 187 -13.90 16.22 27.30
N ARG A 188 -12.67 16.07 27.81
CA ARG A 188 -12.42 15.50 29.14
C ARG A 188 -13.19 16.27 30.22
N GLY A 189 -13.10 17.60 30.20
CA GLY A 189 -13.83 18.44 31.15
C GLY A 189 -15.36 18.32 31.02
N PHE A 190 -15.89 18.23 29.79
CA PHE A 190 -17.32 18.03 29.55
C PHE A 190 -17.80 16.69 30.12
N LEU A 191 -17.05 15.61 29.86
CA LEU A 191 -17.36 14.28 30.39
C LEU A 191 -17.36 14.27 31.93
N THR A 192 -16.38 14.92 32.57
CA THR A 192 -16.33 15.04 34.03
C THR A 192 -17.54 15.79 34.59
N ARG A 193 -17.92 16.93 34.00
CA ARG A 193 -19.10 17.68 34.46
C ARG A 193 -20.39 16.89 34.30
N LYS A 194 -20.58 16.25 33.14
CA LYS A 194 -21.74 15.38 32.88
C LYS A 194 -21.82 14.25 33.90
N HIS A 195 -20.69 13.62 34.25
CA HIS A 195 -20.64 12.55 35.24
C HIS A 195 -20.98 13.03 36.66
N LEU A 196 -20.51 14.23 37.06
CA LEU A 196 -20.86 14.83 38.35
C LEU A 196 -22.35 15.19 38.42
N ASP A 197 -22.91 15.73 37.33
CA ASP A 197 -24.35 16.04 37.21
C ASP A 197 -25.20 14.76 37.33
N GLU A 198 -24.79 13.66 36.66
CA GLU A 198 -25.44 12.34 36.79
C GLU A 198 -25.39 11.78 38.22
N GLN A 199 -24.35 12.10 38.99
CA GLN A 199 -24.19 11.71 40.39
C GLN A 199 -24.85 12.66 41.40
N GLY A 200 -25.52 13.73 40.93
CA GLY A 200 -26.17 14.72 41.79
C GLY A 200 -25.22 15.63 42.58
N LEU A 201 -23.93 15.67 42.21
CA LEU A 201 -22.95 16.58 42.78
C LEU A 201 -22.95 17.88 41.97
N LEU A 202 -23.02 19.03 42.65
CA LEU A 202 -22.92 20.35 42.00
C LEU A 202 -21.63 20.44 41.18
N SER A 203 -21.75 20.46 39.85
CA SER A 203 -20.60 20.58 38.96
C SER A 203 -19.95 21.97 39.10
N PRO A 204 -18.61 22.09 39.09
CA PRO A 204 -17.94 23.39 39.12
C PRO A 204 -18.28 24.19 37.86
N THR A 205 -19.24 25.09 37.95
CA THR A 205 -19.66 25.96 36.85
C THR A 205 -18.52 26.92 36.54
N ARG A 206 -18.12 26.98 35.26
CA ARG A 206 -17.14 27.95 34.79
C ARG A 206 -17.77 29.35 34.91
N SER A 207 -17.36 30.13 35.90
CA SER A 207 -17.78 31.53 36.02
C SER A 207 -17.57 32.22 34.67
N ARG A 208 -18.65 32.71 34.06
CA ARG A 208 -18.60 33.51 32.83
C ARG A 208 -17.85 34.81 33.13
N SER A 209 -16.54 34.82 32.91
CA SER A 209 -15.79 36.07 32.83
C SER A 209 -16.12 36.73 31.50
N SER A 210 -16.91 37.80 31.55
CA SER A 210 -17.04 38.78 30.48
C SER A 210 -15.67 39.42 30.24
N LEU A 211 -15.06 39.19 29.07
CA LEU A 211 -13.98 40.04 28.58
C LEU A 211 -14.24 40.38 27.10
N HIS A 212 -14.69 41.62 26.95
CA HIS A 212 -14.82 42.39 25.74
C HIS A 212 -13.42 42.90 25.32
N SER A 213 -13.12 42.77 24.03
CA SER A 213 -12.19 43.57 23.20
C SER A 213 -10.75 43.82 23.65
N ARG A 214 -9.81 43.46 22.78
CA ARG A 214 -8.99 44.44 22.05
C ARG A 214 -8.21 43.77 20.92
N ASP A 215 -8.63 44.09 19.69
CA ASP A 215 -7.72 44.25 18.55
C ASP A 215 -6.57 45.17 18.97
N SER A 216 -5.35 44.76 18.67
CA SER A 216 -4.26 45.67 18.34
C SER A 216 -3.26 44.89 17.51
N ASP A 217 -3.11 45.33 16.27
CA ASP A 217 -1.97 45.09 15.40
C ASP A 217 -0.65 45.10 16.18
N GLU A 218 0.23 44.13 15.95
CA GLU A 218 1.65 44.43 15.79
C GLU A 218 2.27 43.49 14.76
N ASN A 219 2.33 44.05 13.57
CA ASN A 219 3.25 43.78 12.49
C ASN A 219 4.68 44.08 12.99
N HIS A 220 5.61 43.12 13.00
CA HIS A 220 7.05 43.41 13.01
C HIS A 220 7.86 42.29 12.32
N ASN A 221 8.40 42.69 11.16
CA ASN A 221 9.66 42.34 10.49
C ASN A 221 10.21 40.90 10.57
#